data_AF-A0A0F7ZWB9-F1
#
_entry.id   AF-A0A0F7ZWB9-F1
#
_cell.length_a   1.000
_cell.length_b   1.000
_cell.length_c   1.000
_cell.angle_alpha   90.00
_cell.angle_beta   90.00
_cell.angle_gamma   90.00
#
_symmetry.space_group_name_H-M   'P 1'
#
loop_
_entity.id
_entity.type
_entity.pdbx_description
1 polymer ?
#
loop_
_entity_poly.entity_id
_entity_poly.type
_entity_poly.pdbx_seq_one_letter_code
_entity_poly.pdbx_strand_id
1 'polypeptide(L)'
;MDSHLEKAIQYTRDFPEASIRSVAKKFGIGHTTLRYRLQRQTSKIPRTAPNKKLSVAEEKAICRYIDRLDSINLAVRPEFIVDAANAILRAKAPAAKRDDPPTVGVHWATRFFRRHNYSKQRQKTLNADRAASEDFDRVVQYFQKLQKIIEEAGVVPEDIWNMDETGFRIGVGKDQLIVTKRKRSHYFSIPENRESATLIEAISAGGRYTPAFILLAGQNHMAHWYHQQELERETVIRPTPTGYTNDEISLEWIQHFDKHTEICRRGWKRLLILDGHGSHHTKEFIEYCDRHDIIPFGLPPNLTHLLQPLDVVVFQPLKHYHAKALDLMVRDGLTNITKIEFLSCIQDVRKKAFKESTIRSAFKKIGIWPFYPQPVLDCVRSRMAASKTPTPPPPPGPESSPFNTPLTVRQVHKVAWAIEKGLEDVGNVSPELAHDMSRFIKGSLSNVAELLQTKRDLGRTRYAEKIANRRRAMKNKVLQSGGVLTVQEGRAMVRRREQDELDKAREMIGKREAKARNGLKRWFSEAAKVARRWRAIGKLARAEIYEIGHEMRLLKRF
;
A
#
# COMPACT_ATOMS: atom_id res chain seq x y z
N MET A 1 8.95 -3.39 -63.43
CA MET A 1 7.92 -3.87 -64.38
C MET A 1 6.86 -2.81 -64.68
N ASP A 2 6.34 -2.07 -63.69
CA ASP A 2 5.24 -1.11 -63.93
C ASP A 2 5.61 0.08 -64.85
N SER A 3 6.85 0.60 -64.80
CA SER A 3 7.29 1.73 -65.64
C SER A 3 7.28 1.45 -67.16
N HIS A 4 7.63 0.23 -67.59
CA HIS A 4 7.62 -0.12 -69.01
C HIS A 4 6.19 -0.33 -69.53
N LEU A 5 5.29 -0.83 -68.67
CA LEU A 5 3.89 -1.07 -69.01
C LEU A 5 3.12 0.24 -69.21
N GLU A 6 3.35 1.24 -68.36
CA GLU A 6 2.74 2.57 -68.52
C GLU A 6 3.23 3.27 -69.79
N LYS A 7 4.54 3.20 -70.08
CA LYS A 7 5.12 3.73 -71.33
C LYS A 7 4.54 3.03 -72.57
N ALA A 8 4.34 1.72 -72.52
CA ALA A 8 3.74 0.97 -73.62
C ALA A 8 2.26 1.33 -73.84
N ILE A 9 1.50 1.59 -72.77
CA ILE A 9 0.11 2.03 -72.86
C ILE A 9 0.03 3.43 -73.47
N GLN A 10 0.88 4.35 -73.02
CA GLN A 10 0.93 5.71 -73.55
C GLN A 10 1.33 5.70 -75.04
N TYR A 11 2.36 4.93 -75.40
CA TYR A 11 2.77 4.75 -76.80
C TYR A 11 1.65 4.17 -77.68
N THR A 12 0.82 3.27 -77.15
CA THR A 12 -0.32 2.72 -77.89
C THR A 12 -1.44 3.77 -78.08
N ARG A 13 -1.56 4.74 -77.17
CA ARG A 13 -2.52 5.85 -77.29
C ARG A 13 -2.04 6.92 -78.28
N ASP A 14 -0.74 7.21 -78.25
CA ASP A 14 -0.13 8.22 -79.11
C ASP A 14 -0.03 7.75 -80.58
N PHE A 15 0.01 6.43 -80.81
CA PHE A 15 0.07 5.82 -82.15
C PHE A 15 -1.00 4.72 -82.33
N PRO A 16 -2.27 5.08 -82.63
CA PRO A 16 -3.40 4.15 -82.69
C PRO A 16 -3.27 3.06 -83.77
N GLU A 17 -2.55 3.36 -84.85
CA GLU A 17 -2.28 2.46 -85.98
C GLU A 17 -1.26 1.36 -85.65
N ALA A 18 -0.52 1.50 -84.54
CA ALA A 18 0.53 0.56 -84.17
C ALA A 18 -0.06 -0.75 -83.61
N SER A 19 0.30 -1.89 -84.24
CA SER A 19 -0.11 -3.20 -83.73
C SER A 19 0.38 -3.44 -82.30
N ILE A 20 -0.53 -3.84 -81.41
CA ILE A 20 -0.26 -4.13 -79.99
C ILE A 20 0.88 -5.15 -79.82
N ARG A 21 1.07 -6.09 -80.77
CA ARG A 21 2.20 -7.04 -80.76
C ARG A 21 3.54 -6.35 -80.97
N SER A 22 3.60 -5.37 -81.88
CA SER A 22 4.80 -4.59 -82.16
C SER A 22 5.19 -3.74 -80.94
N VAL A 23 4.20 -3.07 -80.33
CA VAL A 23 4.40 -2.27 -79.11
C VAL A 23 4.86 -3.16 -77.95
N ALA A 24 4.22 -4.32 -77.74
CA ALA A 24 4.61 -5.27 -76.70
C ALA A 24 6.06 -5.74 -76.86
N LYS A 25 6.49 -6.06 -78.10
CA LYS A 25 7.88 -6.44 -78.41
C LYS A 25 8.85 -5.28 -78.16
N LYS A 26 8.50 -4.06 -78.57
CA LYS A 26 9.33 -2.85 -78.40
C LYS A 26 9.62 -2.54 -76.93
N PHE A 27 8.66 -2.77 -76.05
CA PHE A 27 8.80 -2.50 -74.61
C PHE A 27 9.13 -3.74 -73.76
N GLY A 28 9.36 -4.90 -74.39
CA GLY A 28 9.71 -6.14 -73.70
C GLY A 28 8.60 -6.71 -72.80
N ILE A 29 7.34 -6.50 -73.18
CA ILE A 29 6.15 -6.92 -72.41
C ILE A 29 5.44 -8.04 -73.16
N GLY A 30 4.85 -8.99 -72.43
CA GLY A 30 3.98 -10.00 -73.04
C GLY A 30 2.78 -9.34 -73.75
N HIS A 31 2.53 -9.69 -75.01
CA HIS A 31 1.41 -9.17 -75.80
C HIS A 31 0.05 -9.30 -75.09
N THR A 32 -0.20 -10.44 -74.44
CA THR A 32 -1.41 -10.69 -73.66
C THR A 32 -1.53 -9.72 -72.48
N THR A 33 -0.42 -9.42 -71.80
CA THR A 33 -0.37 -8.47 -70.68
C THR A 33 -0.72 -7.05 -71.13
N LEU A 34 -0.15 -6.57 -72.24
CA LEU A 34 -0.44 -5.23 -72.76
C LEU A 34 -1.90 -5.11 -73.24
N ARG A 35 -2.39 -6.12 -73.98
CA ARG A 35 -3.78 -6.17 -74.45
C ARG A 35 -4.78 -6.19 -73.30
N TYR A 36 -4.54 -7.01 -72.28
CA TYR A 36 -5.41 -7.10 -71.10
C TYR A 36 -5.44 -5.79 -70.30
N ARG A 37 -4.31 -5.06 -70.28
CA ARG A 37 -4.20 -3.79 -69.57
C ARG A 37 -4.88 -2.64 -70.31
N LEU A 38 -4.81 -2.61 -71.64
CA LEU A 38 -5.54 -1.64 -72.48
C LEU A 38 -7.06 -1.82 -72.38
N GLN A 39 -7.55 -3.06 -72.27
CA GLN A 39 -8.98 -3.37 -72.12
C GLN A 39 -9.53 -3.06 -70.70
N ARG A 40 -8.71 -3.16 -69.66
CA ARG A 40 -9.10 -2.90 -68.26
C ARG A 40 -8.81 -1.46 -67.83
N GLN A 41 -9.41 -0.49 -68.52
CA GLN A 41 -9.18 0.95 -68.29
C GLN A 41 -9.62 1.48 -66.91
N THR A 42 -10.18 0.67 -66.02
CA THR A 42 -10.42 1.06 -64.63
C THR A 42 -9.28 0.61 -63.73
N SER A 43 -8.63 1.61 -63.14
CA SER A 43 -7.77 1.50 -61.97
C SER A 43 -8.28 0.43 -61.01
N LYS A 44 -7.37 -0.39 -60.45
CA LYS A 44 -7.71 -1.22 -59.30
C LYS A 44 -8.24 -0.27 -58.23
N ILE A 45 -9.56 -0.23 -58.02
CA ILE A 45 -10.11 0.23 -56.75
C ILE A 45 -9.30 -0.52 -55.69
N PRO A 46 -8.65 0.15 -54.73
CA PRO A 46 -7.91 -0.56 -53.70
C PRO A 46 -8.91 -1.47 -52.98
N ARG A 47 -8.88 -2.76 -53.31
CA ARG A 47 -9.71 -3.76 -52.65
C ARG A 47 -9.23 -3.77 -51.21
N THR A 48 -10.05 -3.23 -50.31
CA THR A 48 -9.88 -3.40 -48.87
C THR A 48 -9.74 -4.90 -48.64
N ALA A 49 -8.63 -5.33 -48.01
CA ALA A 49 -8.38 -6.75 -47.79
C ALA A 49 -9.63 -7.38 -47.13
N PRO A 50 -10.24 -8.43 -47.72
CA PRO A 50 -11.56 -8.92 -47.30
C PRO A 50 -11.59 -9.51 -45.88
N ASN A 51 -10.43 -9.67 -45.24
CA ASN A 51 -10.28 -10.42 -43.99
C ASN A 51 -9.73 -9.57 -42.83
N LYS A 52 -10.05 -8.27 -42.75
CA LYS A 52 -9.77 -7.51 -41.51
C LYS A 52 -10.80 -7.88 -40.45
N LYS A 53 -10.34 -8.45 -39.31
CA LYS A 53 -11.21 -8.79 -38.17
C LYS A 53 -11.90 -7.55 -37.55
N LEU A 54 -11.26 -6.38 -37.64
CA LEU A 54 -11.79 -5.10 -37.17
C LEU A 54 -12.09 -4.16 -38.35
N SER A 55 -13.17 -3.39 -38.22
CA SER A 55 -13.55 -2.36 -39.18
C SER A 55 -12.65 -1.13 -39.09
N VAL A 56 -12.69 -0.24 -40.10
CA VAL A 56 -11.94 1.03 -40.06
C VAL A 56 -12.38 1.91 -38.90
N ALA A 57 -13.68 1.94 -38.58
CA ALA A 57 -14.22 2.71 -37.46
C ALA A 57 -13.74 2.16 -36.11
N GLU A 58 -13.66 0.83 -35.97
CA GLU A 58 -13.15 0.15 -34.77
C GLU A 58 -11.64 0.41 -34.57
N GLU A 59 -10.84 0.28 -35.64
CA GLU A 59 -9.42 0.64 -35.58
C GLU A 59 -9.24 2.12 -35.20
N LYS A 60 -10.07 3.03 -35.74
CA LYS A 60 -10.05 4.47 -35.39
C LYS A 60 -10.47 4.73 -33.94
N ALA A 61 -11.36 3.92 -33.38
CA ALA A 61 -11.71 4.00 -31.96
C ALA A 61 -10.51 3.62 -31.08
N ILE A 62 -9.75 2.59 -31.45
CA ILE A 62 -8.51 2.21 -30.76
C ILE A 62 -7.45 3.31 -30.87
N CYS A 63 -7.29 3.96 -32.03
CA CYS A 63 -6.39 5.11 -32.15
C CYS A 63 -6.77 6.24 -31.17
N ARG A 64 -8.05 6.63 -31.14
CA ARG A 64 -8.54 7.64 -30.19
C ARG A 64 -8.30 7.26 -28.73
N TYR A 65 -8.42 5.96 -28.41
CA TYR A 65 -8.10 5.45 -27.07
C TYR A 65 -6.61 5.63 -26.73
N ILE A 66 -5.71 5.27 -27.65
CA ILE A 66 -4.25 5.47 -27.47
C ILE A 66 -3.93 6.96 -27.31
N ASP A 67 -4.46 7.80 -28.19
CA ASP A 67 -4.21 9.26 -28.17
C ASP A 67 -4.72 9.89 -26.86
N ARG A 68 -5.86 9.41 -26.35
CA ARG A 68 -6.40 9.82 -25.05
C ARG A 68 -5.47 9.43 -23.91
N LEU A 69 -4.98 8.19 -23.88
CA LEU A 69 -4.06 7.73 -22.84
C LEU A 69 -2.75 8.53 -22.85
N ASP A 70 -2.23 8.88 -24.03
CA ASP A 70 -1.07 9.78 -24.15
C ASP A 70 -1.37 11.20 -23.64
N SER A 71 -2.59 11.71 -23.87
CA SER A 71 -3.01 13.04 -23.39
C SER A 71 -3.02 13.14 -21.87
N ILE A 72 -3.35 12.04 -21.18
CA ILE A 72 -3.31 11.93 -19.71
C ILE A 72 -1.95 11.40 -19.20
N ASN A 73 -0.93 11.42 -20.06
CA ASN A 73 0.44 11.05 -19.75
C ASN A 73 0.62 9.60 -19.25
N LEU A 74 -0.25 8.69 -19.70
CA LEU A 74 -0.15 7.25 -19.42
C LEU A 74 0.43 6.50 -20.62
N ALA A 75 1.43 5.65 -20.37
CA ALA A 75 2.08 4.86 -21.41
C ALA A 75 1.34 3.52 -21.60
N VAL A 76 0.90 3.24 -22.83
CA VAL A 76 0.12 2.03 -23.13
C VAL A 76 1.03 0.90 -23.59
N ARG A 77 1.00 -0.24 -22.89
CA ARG A 77 1.71 -1.44 -23.39
C ARG A 77 0.98 -2.05 -24.59
N PRO A 78 1.70 -2.65 -25.56
CA PRO A 78 1.09 -3.29 -26.73
C PRO A 78 0.02 -4.35 -26.39
N GLU A 79 0.17 -5.06 -25.27
CA GLU A 79 -0.76 -6.08 -24.80
C GLU A 79 -2.14 -5.49 -24.51
N PHE A 80 -2.22 -4.32 -23.87
CA PHE A 80 -3.50 -3.64 -23.62
C PHE A 80 -4.23 -3.25 -24.91
N ILE A 81 -3.49 -2.94 -25.98
CA ILE A 81 -4.06 -2.60 -27.28
C ILE A 81 -4.62 -3.85 -27.97
N VAL A 82 -3.97 -5.01 -27.76
CA VAL A 82 -4.49 -6.32 -28.15
C VAL A 82 -5.76 -6.65 -27.35
N ASP A 83 -5.79 -6.38 -26.05
CA ASP A 83 -6.94 -6.64 -25.20
C ASP A 83 -8.13 -5.74 -25.56
N ALA A 84 -7.90 -4.46 -25.84
CA ALA A 84 -8.93 -3.55 -26.35
C ALA A 84 -9.51 -4.04 -27.69
N ALA A 85 -8.65 -4.49 -28.60
CA ALA A 85 -9.07 -5.09 -29.87
C ALA A 85 -9.90 -6.37 -29.67
N ASN A 86 -9.45 -7.26 -28.78
CA ASN A 86 -10.16 -8.49 -28.44
C ASN A 86 -11.49 -8.21 -27.73
N ALA A 87 -11.59 -7.16 -26.92
CA ALA A 87 -12.83 -6.76 -26.27
C ALA A 87 -13.90 -6.36 -27.30
N ILE A 88 -13.52 -5.60 -28.34
CA ILE A 88 -14.42 -5.26 -29.44
C ILE A 88 -14.89 -6.52 -30.17
N LEU A 89 -13.98 -7.47 -30.43
CA LEU A 89 -14.33 -8.73 -31.10
C LEU A 89 -15.26 -9.61 -30.26
N ARG A 90 -15.03 -9.68 -28.94
CA ARG A 90 -15.91 -10.37 -27.99
C ARG A 90 -17.31 -9.75 -27.96
N ALA A 91 -17.40 -8.43 -27.88
CA ALA A 91 -18.68 -7.72 -27.87
C ALA A 91 -19.48 -7.93 -29.16
N LYS A 92 -18.79 -8.12 -30.30
CA LYS A 92 -19.40 -8.42 -31.61
C LYS A 92 -19.68 -9.90 -31.84
N ALA A 93 -19.18 -10.79 -30.99
CA ALA A 93 -19.31 -12.23 -31.22
C ALA A 93 -20.79 -12.65 -31.14
N PRO A 94 -21.30 -13.44 -32.11
CA PRO A 94 -22.62 -14.04 -32.01
C PRO A 94 -22.75 -14.87 -30.73
N ALA A 95 -23.95 -15.01 -30.18
CA ALA A 95 -24.18 -15.77 -28.95
C ALA A 95 -23.56 -17.19 -28.96
N ALA A 96 -23.55 -17.85 -30.13
CA ALA A 96 -22.96 -19.17 -30.33
C ALA A 96 -21.41 -19.23 -30.25
N LYS A 97 -20.71 -18.09 -30.22
CA LYS A 97 -19.23 -18.00 -30.11
C LYS A 97 -18.80 -17.22 -28.87
N ARG A 98 -19.65 -17.11 -27.85
CA ARG A 98 -19.29 -16.45 -26.59
C ARG A 98 -18.29 -17.25 -25.76
N ASP A 99 -18.34 -18.58 -25.86
CA ASP A 99 -17.42 -19.48 -25.14
C ASP A 99 -16.02 -19.54 -25.79
N ASP A 100 -15.92 -19.27 -27.10
CA ASP A 100 -14.64 -19.13 -27.82
C ASP A 100 -14.69 -17.96 -28.82
N PRO A 101 -14.52 -16.71 -28.34
CA PRO A 101 -14.65 -15.52 -29.16
C PRO A 101 -13.41 -15.32 -30.06
N PRO A 102 -13.58 -14.80 -31.28
CA PRO A 102 -12.47 -14.57 -32.19
C PRO A 102 -11.48 -13.55 -31.60
N THR A 103 -10.20 -13.90 -31.56
CA THR A 103 -9.12 -13.01 -31.10
C THR A 103 -8.26 -12.49 -32.26
N VAL A 104 -7.56 -11.37 -32.06
CA VAL A 104 -6.56 -10.91 -33.01
C VAL A 104 -5.33 -11.82 -33.01
N GLY A 105 -4.67 -11.97 -34.15
CA GLY A 105 -3.46 -12.80 -34.25
C GLY A 105 -2.23 -12.14 -33.61
N VAL A 106 -1.21 -12.93 -33.28
CA VAL A 106 0.03 -12.50 -32.57
C VAL A 106 0.71 -11.28 -33.22
N HIS A 107 0.70 -11.17 -34.54
CA HIS A 107 1.33 -10.06 -35.28
C HIS A 107 0.40 -8.87 -35.54
N TRP A 108 -0.85 -8.91 -35.07
CA TRP A 108 -1.85 -7.88 -35.35
C TRP A 108 -1.41 -6.51 -34.82
N ALA A 109 -0.98 -6.42 -33.57
CA ALA A 109 -0.55 -5.15 -32.96
C ALA A 109 0.60 -4.50 -33.74
N THR A 110 1.62 -5.28 -34.11
CA THR A 110 2.75 -4.79 -34.93
C THR A 110 2.27 -4.23 -36.28
N ARG A 111 1.32 -4.91 -36.94
CA ARG A 111 0.75 -4.44 -38.21
C ARG A 111 -0.16 -3.22 -38.00
N PHE A 112 -0.90 -3.16 -36.91
CA PHE A 112 -1.76 -2.05 -36.53
C PHE A 112 -0.93 -0.78 -36.33
N PHE A 113 0.12 -0.83 -35.52
CA PHE A 113 1.00 0.32 -35.26
C PHE A 113 1.63 0.87 -36.54
N ARG A 114 2.15 -0.01 -37.40
CA ARG A 114 2.73 0.40 -38.70
C ARG A 114 1.70 1.07 -39.61
N ARG A 115 0.44 0.64 -39.60
CA ARG A 115 -0.62 1.22 -40.45
C ARG A 115 -1.11 2.57 -39.96
N HIS A 116 -1.09 2.80 -38.65
CA HIS A 116 -1.59 4.03 -38.01
C HIS A 116 -0.46 4.95 -37.52
N ASN A 117 0.78 4.69 -37.93
CA ASN A 117 1.97 5.49 -37.60
C ASN A 117 2.31 5.58 -36.10
N TYR A 118 1.94 4.56 -35.31
CA TYR A 118 2.40 4.45 -33.92
C TYR A 118 3.74 3.73 -33.86
N SER A 119 4.61 4.16 -32.94
CA SER A 119 5.94 3.58 -32.75
C SER A 119 6.03 2.85 -31.42
N LYS A 120 6.62 1.64 -31.42
CA LYS A 120 6.99 0.95 -30.18
C LYS A 120 8.34 1.49 -29.71
N GLN A 121 8.36 2.23 -28.62
CA GLN A 121 9.61 2.69 -28.00
C GLN A 121 9.93 1.80 -26.80
N ARG A 122 11.15 1.25 -26.76
CA ARG A 122 11.65 0.53 -25.58
C ARG A 122 12.19 1.57 -24.61
N GLN A 123 11.79 1.52 -23.35
CA GLN A 123 12.40 2.34 -22.31
C GLN A 123 13.90 1.99 -22.25
N LYS A 124 14.77 2.97 -22.54
CA LYS A 124 16.22 2.80 -22.49
C LYS A 124 16.73 3.39 -21.17
N THR A 125 17.68 2.70 -20.56
CA THR A 125 18.54 3.31 -19.53
C THR A 125 19.38 4.37 -20.23
N LEU A 126 19.14 5.65 -19.92
CA LEU A 126 19.78 6.78 -20.61
C LEU A 126 21.14 7.11 -19.97
N ASN A 127 22.11 7.48 -20.81
CA ASN A 127 23.39 8.05 -20.37
C ASN A 127 23.16 9.43 -19.73
N ALA A 128 23.89 9.75 -18.66
CA ALA A 128 23.66 10.90 -17.77
C ALA A 128 23.52 12.26 -18.48
N ASP A 129 24.35 12.55 -19.49
CA ASP A 129 24.33 13.85 -20.19
C ASP A 129 23.17 13.99 -21.18
N ARG A 130 22.66 12.88 -21.75
CA ARG A 130 21.44 12.91 -22.58
C ARG A 130 20.18 12.84 -21.72
N ALA A 131 20.25 12.21 -20.55
CA ALA A 131 19.15 12.13 -19.61
C ALA A 131 18.71 13.53 -19.15
N ALA A 132 19.64 14.43 -18.83
CA ALA A 132 19.31 15.73 -18.26
C ALA A 132 18.55 16.68 -19.21
N SER A 133 18.94 16.75 -20.49
CA SER A 133 18.24 17.57 -21.50
C SER A 133 16.89 16.98 -21.91
N GLU A 134 16.81 15.66 -22.12
CA GLU A 134 15.53 15.00 -22.38
C GLU A 134 14.58 15.14 -21.17
N ASP A 135 15.10 15.11 -19.94
CA ASP A 135 14.30 15.29 -18.74
C ASP A 135 13.73 16.71 -18.62
N PHE A 136 14.45 17.76 -19.04
CA PHE A 136 13.90 19.13 -19.00
C PHE A 136 12.67 19.28 -19.90
N ASP A 137 12.76 18.89 -21.17
CA ASP A 137 11.64 18.98 -22.11
C ASP A 137 10.47 18.11 -21.65
N ARG A 138 10.74 16.92 -21.11
CA ARG A 138 9.72 16.03 -20.53
C ARG A 138 9.01 16.66 -19.34
N VAL A 139 9.73 17.35 -18.45
CA VAL A 139 9.15 18.06 -17.30
C VAL A 139 8.30 19.24 -17.76
N VAL A 140 8.78 20.01 -18.74
CA VAL A 140 8.00 21.12 -19.32
C VAL A 140 6.70 20.60 -19.93
N GLN A 141 6.78 19.56 -20.78
CA GLN A 141 5.61 18.94 -21.40
C GLN A 141 4.65 18.36 -20.36
N TYR A 142 5.17 17.75 -19.29
CA TYR A 142 4.36 17.27 -18.18
C TYR A 142 3.53 18.38 -17.54
N PHE A 143 4.16 19.50 -17.16
CA PHE A 143 3.44 20.61 -16.53
C PHE A 143 2.47 21.28 -17.50
N GLN A 144 2.79 21.39 -18.78
CA GLN A 144 1.87 21.89 -19.80
C GLN A 144 0.63 21.00 -19.95
N LYS A 145 0.81 19.68 -20.06
CA LYS A 145 -0.30 18.71 -20.12
C LYS A 145 -1.14 18.75 -18.84
N LEU A 146 -0.48 18.81 -17.67
CA LEU A 146 -1.13 18.88 -16.36
C LEU A 146 -2.00 20.12 -16.24
N GLN A 147 -1.45 21.30 -16.57
CA GLN A 147 -2.17 22.57 -16.52
C GLN A 147 -3.40 22.54 -17.44
N LYS A 148 -3.21 22.09 -18.68
CA LYS A 148 -4.28 21.97 -19.65
C LYS A 148 -5.43 21.11 -19.13
N ILE A 149 -5.14 19.95 -18.53
CA ILE A 149 -6.17 19.08 -17.96
C ILE A 149 -6.89 19.75 -16.79
N ILE A 150 -6.15 20.39 -15.88
CA ILE A 150 -6.74 21.10 -14.73
C ILE A 150 -7.72 22.19 -15.20
N GLU A 151 -7.31 22.97 -16.21
CA GLU A 151 -8.11 24.06 -16.80
C GLU A 151 -9.32 23.54 -17.58
N GLU A 152 -9.13 22.58 -18.49
CA GLU A 152 -10.20 22.03 -19.35
C GLU A 152 -11.26 21.26 -18.54
N ALA A 153 -10.84 20.52 -17.50
CA ALA A 153 -11.75 19.77 -16.64
C ALA A 153 -12.28 20.57 -15.44
N GLY A 154 -11.78 21.80 -15.22
CA GLY A 154 -12.17 22.64 -14.10
C GLY A 154 -11.88 22.01 -12.73
N VAL A 155 -10.74 21.32 -12.60
CA VAL A 155 -10.40 20.59 -11.37
C VAL A 155 -9.95 21.58 -10.29
N VAL A 156 -10.67 21.58 -9.17
CA VAL A 156 -10.33 22.41 -8.01
C VAL A 156 -9.22 21.74 -7.17
N PRO A 157 -8.44 22.50 -6.38
CA PRO A 157 -7.28 21.98 -5.65
C PRO A 157 -7.60 20.85 -4.67
N GLU A 158 -8.78 20.91 -4.04
CA GLU A 158 -9.25 19.87 -3.13
C GLU A 158 -9.45 18.52 -3.84
N ASP A 159 -9.63 18.54 -5.16
CA ASP A 159 -9.84 17.38 -6.02
C ASP A 159 -8.61 17.02 -6.88
N ILE A 160 -7.47 17.68 -6.64
CA ILE A 160 -6.16 17.24 -7.17
C ILE A 160 -5.54 16.30 -6.14
N TRP A 161 -5.45 15.02 -6.47
CA TRP A 161 -4.92 13.97 -5.62
C TRP A 161 -3.59 13.46 -6.15
N ASN A 162 -2.72 13.06 -5.23
CA ASN A 162 -1.49 12.34 -5.50
C ASN A 162 -1.51 11.01 -4.77
N MET A 163 -1.21 9.91 -5.48
CA MET A 163 -1.11 8.56 -4.95
C MET A 163 0.31 8.03 -5.13
N ASP A 164 0.77 7.31 -4.11
CA ASP A 164 2.04 6.60 -4.17
C ASP A 164 2.12 5.47 -3.14
N GLU A 165 3.09 4.59 -3.33
CA GLU A 165 3.30 3.39 -2.55
C GLU A 165 4.59 3.49 -1.72
N THR A 166 4.55 3.04 -0.46
CA THR A 166 5.75 3.03 0.37
C THR A 166 5.90 1.76 1.19
N GLY A 167 7.05 1.12 1.04
CA GLY A 167 7.40 -0.13 1.72
C GLY A 167 8.05 0.07 3.08
N PHE A 168 7.69 -0.80 4.02
CA PHE A 168 8.27 -0.95 5.35
C PHE A 168 8.84 -2.36 5.49
N ARG A 169 10.06 -2.45 6.04
CA ARG A 169 10.67 -3.72 6.44
C ARG A 169 10.39 -3.94 7.91
N ILE A 170 9.48 -4.86 8.20
CA ILE A 170 9.16 -5.29 9.56
C ILE A 170 10.25 -6.27 10.00
N GLY A 171 10.70 -6.14 11.25
CA GLY A 171 11.73 -7.01 11.83
C GLY A 171 13.18 -6.56 11.60
N VAL A 172 13.44 -5.45 10.89
CA VAL A 172 14.80 -4.90 10.74
C VAL A 172 14.97 -3.67 11.64
N GLY A 173 15.73 -3.81 12.73
CA GLY A 173 16.24 -2.67 13.49
C GLY A 173 17.33 -1.93 12.72
N LYS A 174 17.41 -0.60 12.87
CA LYS A 174 18.58 0.16 12.40
C LYS A 174 19.73 -0.04 13.38
N ASP A 175 20.97 0.03 12.90
CA ASP A 175 22.15 0.09 13.76
C ASP A 175 21.98 1.23 14.77
N GLN A 176 22.15 0.92 16.05
CA GLN A 176 22.05 1.89 17.13
C GLN A 176 23.44 2.17 17.70
N LEU A 177 23.73 3.44 17.94
CA LEU A 177 24.90 3.84 18.72
C LEU A 177 24.69 3.39 20.17
N ILE A 178 25.48 2.40 20.58
CA ILE A 178 25.52 1.94 21.97
C ILE A 178 26.62 2.69 22.73
N VAL A 179 26.32 3.12 23.95
CA VAL A 179 27.33 3.66 24.87
C VAL A 179 27.73 2.52 25.81
N THR A 180 28.95 2.02 25.67
CA THR A 180 29.47 0.92 26.49
C THR A 180 30.95 1.13 26.80
N LYS A 181 31.38 0.77 28.02
CA LYS A 181 32.80 0.77 28.41
C LYS A 181 33.61 -0.36 27.75
N ARG A 182 32.94 -1.30 27.07
CA ARG A 182 33.57 -2.47 26.44
C ARG A 182 33.94 -2.16 24.99
N LYS A 183 35.16 -2.51 24.55
CA LYS A 183 35.63 -2.31 23.15
C LYS A 183 34.99 -3.26 22.11
N ARG A 184 34.04 -4.12 22.50
CA ARG A 184 33.37 -5.07 21.59
C ARG A 184 31.97 -4.59 21.25
N SER A 185 31.62 -4.67 19.97
CA SER A 185 30.26 -4.46 19.47
C SER A 185 29.29 -5.43 20.16
N HIS A 186 28.19 -4.91 20.69
CA HIS A 186 27.07 -5.75 21.11
C HIS A 186 26.18 -6.01 19.90
N TYR A 187 26.08 -7.28 19.51
CA TYR A 187 25.12 -7.72 18.51
C TYR A 187 23.79 -7.99 19.20
N PHE A 188 22.78 -7.17 18.92
CA PHE A 188 21.41 -7.56 19.22
C PHE A 188 21.00 -8.62 18.19
N SER A 189 20.52 -9.77 18.64
CA SER A 189 19.91 -10.77 17.77
C SER A 189 18.61 -10.20 17.19
N ILE A 190 18.68 -9.61 16.01
CA ILE A 190 17.52 -9.16 15.26
C ILE A 190 16.85 -10.41 14.67
N PRO A 191 15.54 -10.63 14.82
CA PRO A 191 14.85 -11.74 14.17
C PRO A 191 15.08 -11.72 12.66
N GLU A 192 15.47 -12.85 12.07
CA GLU A 192 15.71 -12.98 10.62
C GLU A 192 14.45 -12.78 9.75
N ASN A 193 13.27 -12.65 10.36
CA ASN A 193 12.01 -12.58 9.64
C ASN A 193 11.80 -11.18 9.03
N ARG A 194 12.27 -11.00 7.80
CA ARG A 194 12.18 -9.78 6.97
C ARG A 194 10.79 -9.65 6.33
N GLU A 195 9.75 -9.54 7.13
CA GLU A 195 8.40 -9.38 6.58
C GLU A 195 8.21 -7.97 5.96
N SER A 196 7.58 -7.90 4.79
CA SER A 196 7.25 -6.65 4.12
C SER A 196 5.82 -6.21 4.45
N ALA A 197 5.65 -4.90 4.62
CA ALA A 197 4.36 -4.22 4.58
C ALA A 197 4.45 -3.04 3.63
N THR A 198 3.41 -2.80 2.86
CA THR A 198 3.36 -1.67 1.91
C THR A 198 2.12 -0.84 2.22
N LEU A 199 2.26 0.47 2.27
CA LEU A 199 1.13 1.39 2.34
C LEU A 199 0.91 2.01 0.97
N ILE A 200 -0.33 2.01 0.52
CA ILE A 200 -0.77 2.80 -0.63
C ILE A 200 -1.52 4.01 -0.08
N GLU A 201 -0.96 5.19 -0.30
CA GLU A 201 -1.41 6.44 0.32
C GLU A 201 -1.88 7.42 -0.74
N ALA A 202 -2.88 8.25 -0.41
CA ALA A 202 -3.32 9.34 -1.27
C ALA A 202 -3.50 10.64 -0.49
N ILE A 203 -3.03 11.74 -1.06
CA ILE A 203 -3.13 13.09 -0.49
C ILE A 203 -3.72 14.06 -1.51
N SER A 204 -4.55 15.01 -1.07
CA SER A 204 -5.09 16.07 -1.92
C SER A 204 -4.27 17.36 -1.83
N ALA A 205 -4.24 18.20 -2.86
CA ALA A 205 -3.62 19.52 -2.79
C ALA A 205 -4.32 20.46 -1.78
N GLY A 206 -5.58 20.19 -1.45
CA GLY A 206 -6.32 20.83 -0.34
C GLY A 206 -5.86 20.43 1.07
N GLY A 207 -4.92 19.48 1.21
CA GLY A 207 -4.36 19.07 2.51
C GLY A 207 -5.02 17.87 3.20
N ARG A 208 -5.92 17.16 2.52
CA ARG A 208 -6.55 15.91 3.00
C ARG A 208 -5.75 14.66 2.61
N TYR A 209 -6.05 13.54 3.25
CA TYR A 209 -5.51 12.22 2.92
C TYR A 209 -6.57 11.12 3.15
N THR A 210 -6.48 10.02 2.42
CA THR A 210 -7.44 8.89 2.54
C THR A 210 -7.12 7.97 3.72
N PRO A 211 -8.07 7.13 4.19
CA PRO A 211 -7.74 6.03 5.10
C PRO A 211 -6.68 5.10 4.50
N ALA A 212 -5.83 4.51 5.34
CA ALA A 212 -4.69 3.70 4.87
C ALA A 212 -5.18 2.47 4.11
N PHE A 213 -4.47 2.12 3.04
CA PHE A 213 -4.60 0.83 2.37
C PHE A 213 -3.30 0.05 2.58
N ILE A 214 -3.35 -0.98 3.43
CA ILE A 214 -2.17 -1.70 3.93
C ILE A 214 -2.07 -3.06 3.25
N LEU A 215 -1.02 -3.26 2.45
CA LEU A 215 -0.63 -4.59 1.99
C LEU A 215 0.26 -5.25 3.04
N LEU A 216 -0.14 -6.43 3.52
CA LEU A 216 0.66 -7.22 4.45
C LEU A 216 1.09 -8.53 3.81
N ALA A 217 2.38 -8.87 3.91
CA ALA A 217 2.88 -10.16 3.46
C ALA A 217 2.15 -11.32 4.17
N GLY A 218 1.49 -12.18 3.42
CA GLY A 218 0.69 -13.30 3.93
C GLY A 218 -0.53 -13.57 3.07
N GLN A 219 -1.11 -14.76 3.19
CA GLN A 219 -2.28 -15.15 2.38
C GLN A 219 -3.61 -14.95 3.12
N ASN A 220 -3.56 -14.79 4.43
CA ASN A 220 -4.73 -14.93 5.30
C ASN A 220 -4.84 -13.72 6.23
N HIS A 221 -6.08 -13.29 6.45
CA HIS A 221 -6.44 -12.35 7.49
C HIS A 221 -6.37 -13.00 8.87
N MET A 222 -5.52 -12.48 9.75
CA MET A 222 -5.42 -12.97 11.13
C MET A 222 -6.30 -12.15 12.07
N ALA A 223 -7.02 -12.82 12.97
CA ALA A 223 -7.87 -12.16 13.98
C ALA A 223 -7.11 -11.09 14.78
N HIS A 224 -5.85 -11.36 15.14
CA HIS A 224 -5.03 -10.46 15.94
C HIS A 224 -4.68 -9.13 15.27
N TRP A 225 -4.69 -9.06 13.93
CA TRP A 225 -4.49 -7.79 13.22
C TRP A 225 -5.61 -6.79 13.53
N TYR A 226 -6.81 -7.27 13.82
CA TYR A 226 -8.01 -6.47 14.05
C TYR A 226 -8.27 -6.12 15.52
N HIS A 227 -7.49 -6.68 16.45
CA HIS A 227 -7.56 -6.34 17.88
C HIS A 227 -6.86 -5.02 18.23
N GLN A 228 -6.02 -4.48 17.33
CA GLN A 228 -5.32 -3.21 17.57
C GLN A 228 -6.35 -2.07 17.61
N GLN A 229 -6.47 -1.38 18.74
CA GLN A 229 -7.48 -0.34 18.94
C GLN A 229 -7.10 0.96 18.22
N GLU A 230 -5.80 1.16 18.02
CA GLU A 230 -5.15 2.32 17.41
C GLU A 230 -5.47 2.44 15.91
N LEU A 231 -5.81 1.32 15.26
CA LEU A 231 -6.22 1.31 13.85
C LEU A 231 -7.59 1.96 13.67
N GLU A 232 -7.66 2.88 12.71
CA GLU A 232 -8.89 3.51 12.26
C GLU A 232 -9.82 2.49 11.58
N ARG A 233 -11.13 2.75 11.68
CA ARG A 233 -12.19 1.80 11.25
C ARG A 233 -12.18 1.56 9.74
N GLU A 234 -11.96 2.61 8.97
CA GLU A 234 -11.93 2.58 7.51
C GLU A 234 -10.57 2.20 6.92
N THR A 235 -9.55 1.98 7.76
CA THR A 235 -8.28 1.43 7.27
C THR A 235 -8.52 0.06 6.67
N VAL A 236 -7.97 -0.17 5.49
CA VAL A 236 -8.05 -1.43 4.76
C VAL A 236 -6.77 -2.23 4.98
N ILE A 237 -6.92 -3.52 5.22
CA ILE A 237 -5.83 -4.50 5.20
C ILE A 237 -6.06 -5.46 4.04
N ARG A 238 -5.02 -5.73 3.26
CA ARG A 238 -5.03 -6.67 2.15
C ARG A 238 -3.82 -7.61 2.25
N PRO A 239 -4.01 -8.87 2.65
CA PRO A 239 -2.94 -9.86 2.63
C PRO A 239 -2.53 -10.15 1.19
N THR A 240 -1.23 -10.16 0.91
CA THR A 240 -0.69 -10.58 -0.37
C THR A 240 0.52 -11.50 -0.15
N PRO A 241 0.76 -12.54 -0.99
CA PRO A 241 1.88 -13.46 -0.77
C PRO A 241 3.25 -12.76 -0.68
N THR A 242 3.43 -11.66 -1.41
CA THR A 242 4.73 -10.97 -1.57
C THR A 242 4.80 -9.62 -0.84
N GLY A 243 3.66 -9.05 -0.42
CA GLY A 243 3.58 -7.68 0.09
C GLY A 243 3.59 -6.58 -0.99
N TYR A 244 3.60 -6.94 -2.27
CA TYR A 244 3.58 -5.99 -3.39
C TYR A 244 2.19 -5.86 -4.03
N THR A 245 2.00 -4.76 -4.75
CA THR A 245 0.80 -4.46 -5.56
C THR A 245 0.75 -5.31 -6.83
N ASN A 246 -0.43 -5.43 -7.41
CA ASN A 246 -0.68 -6.00 -8.73
C ASN A 246 -1.91 -5.33 -9.36
N ASP A 247 -2.28 -5.77 -10.56
CA ASP A 247 -3.42 -5.23 -11.33
C ASP A 247 -4.75 -5.30 -10.56
N GLU A 248 -5.01 -6.41 -9.86
CA GLU A 248 -6.22 -6.60 -9.03
C GLU A 248 -6.24 -5.65 -7.83
N ILE A 249 -5.12 -5.53 -7.13
CA ILE A 249 -4.95 -4.66 -5.97
C ILE A 249 -5.10 -3.19 -6.39
N SER A 250 -4.62 -2.82 -7.57
CA SER A 250 -4.77 -1.46 -8.11
C SER A 250 -6.25 -1.12 -8.33
N LEU A 251 -7.05 -2.09 -8.80
CA LEU A 251 -8.50 -1.94 -8.93
C LEU A 251 -9.22 -1.88 -7.56
N GLU A 252 -8.86 -2.75 -6.63
CA GLU A 252 -9.37 -2.72 -5.25
C GLU A 252 -9.04 -1.38 -4.56
N TRP A 253 -7.85 -0.84 -4.82
CA TRP A 253 -7.40 0.43 -4.26
C TRP A 253 -8.15 1.62 -4.87
N ILE A 254 -8.38 1.68 -6.18
CA ILE A 254 -9.12 2.82 -6.77
C ILE A 254 -10.58 2.86 -6.29
N GLN A 255 -11.18 1.69 -6.03
CA GLN A 255 -12.51 1.60 -5.40
C GLN A 255 -12.50 2.16 -3.97
N HIS A 256 -11.46 1.85 -3.19
CA HIS A 256 -11.24 2.43 -1.87
C HIS A 256 -11.03 3.95 -1.94
N PHE A 257 -10.19 4.41 -2.86
CA PHE A 257 -9.95 5.84 -3.11
C PHE A 257 -11.26 6.55 -3.46
N ASP A 258 -12.06 6.00 -4.38
CA ASP A 258 -13.32 6.59 -4.80
C ASP A 258 -14.30 6.70 -3.63
N LYS A 259 -14.53 5.59 -2.91
CA LYS A 259 -15.40 5.54 -1.73
C LYS A 259 -15.10 6.66 -0.73
N HIS A 260 -13.83 6.97 -0.49
CA HIS A 260 -13.42 7.94 0.52
C HIS A 260 -13.27 9.36 0.01
N THR A 261 -13.03 9.56 -1.28
CA THR A 261 -12.84 10.90 -1.85
C THR A 261 -14.12 11.47 -2.46
N GLU A 262 -15.05 10.63 -2.92
CA GLU A 262 -16.34 11.07 -3.47
C GLU A 262 -17.16 11.87 -2.44
N ILE A 263 -17.14 11.43 -1.17
CA ILE A 263 -17.85 12.09 -0.06
C ILE A 263 -17.35 13.51 0.18
N CYS A 264 -16.10 13.82 -0.22
CA CYS A 264 -15.52 15.13 -0.04
C CYS A 264 -15.18 15.87 -1.34
N ARG A 265 -15.64 15.35 -2.48
CA ARG A 265 -15.49 15.96 -3.79
C ARG A 265 -16.12 17.36 -3.80
N ARG A 266 -15.44 18.32 -4.42
CA ARG A 266 -15.88 19.73 -4.49
C ARG A 266 -16.29 20.14 -5.90
N GLY A 267 -15.52 19.73 -6.90
CA GLY A 267 -15.75 19.93 -8.32
C GLY A 267 -16.41 18.72 -8.98
N TRP A 268 -16.47 18.73 -10.30
CA TRP A 268 -17.13 17.68 -11.07
C TRP A 268 -16.21 16.48 -11.30
N LYS A 269 -14.90 16.71 -11.43
CA LYS A 269 -13.90 15.67 -11.67
C LYS A 269 -12.79 15.71 -10.63
N ARG A 270 -12.23 14.55 -10.32
CA ARG A 270 -11.04 14.39 -9.48
C ARG A 270 -9.84 14.04 -10.36
N LEU A 271 -8.75 14.78 -10.23
CA LEU A 271 -7.48 14.46 -10.89
C LEU A 271 -6.67 13.58 -9.95
N LEU A 272 -6.21 12.42 -10.42
CA LEU A 272 -5.37 11.51 -9.65
C LEU A 272 -4.00 11.41 -10.31
N ILE A 273 -2.98 11.97 -9.67
CA ILE A 273 -1.58 11.89 -10.11
C ILE A 273 -0.94 10.65 -9.49
N LEU A 274 -0.42 9.75 -10.32
CA LEU A 274 0.18 8.48 -9.90
C LEU A 274 1.41 8.14 -10.76
N ASP A 275 2.22 7.19 -10.31
CA ASP A 275 3.38 6.77 -11.08
C ASP A 275 3.01 5.98 -12.35
N GLY A 276 3.95 5.87 -13.28
CA GLY A 276 3.76 5.12 -14.52
C GLY A 276 3.80 3.59 -14.35
N HIS A 277 3.64 3.03 -13.14
CA HIS A 277 3.80 1.59 -12.95
C HIS A 277 2.73 0.78 -13.69
N GLY A 278 3.13 -0.36 -14.28
CA GLY A 278 2.30 -1.11 -15.24
C GLY A 278 0.94 -1.56 -14.70
N SER A 279 0.78 -1.69 -13.39
CA SER A 279 -0.45 -2.09 -12.71
C SER A 279 -1.56 -1.04 -12.72
N HIS A 280 -1.22 0.23 -12.94
CA HIS A 280 -2.21 1.33 -13.02
C HIS A 280 -2.71 1.63 -14.44
N HIS A 281 -2.29 0.82 -15.42
CA HIS A 281 -2.61 1.01 -16.83
C HIS A 281 -3.63 -0.02 -17.35
N THR A 282 -4.23 -0.79 -16.44
CA THR A 282 -5.19 -1.82 -16.83
C THR A 282 -6.47 -1.22 -17.36
N LYS A 283 -7.09 -1.93 -18.31
CA LYS A 283 -8.32 -1.48 -18.93
C LYS A 283 -9.42 -1.28 -17.87
N GLU A 284 -9.52 -2.21 -16.93
CA GLU A 284 -10.49 -2.20 -15.84
C GLU A 284 -10.30 -1.00 -14.92
N PHE A 285 -9.05 -0.64 -14.62
CA PHE A 285 -8.73 0.54 -13.82
C PHE A 285 -9.13 1.84 -14.54
N ILE A 286 -8.80 1.97 -15.82
CA ILE A 286 -9.17 3.15 -16.62
C ILE A 286 -10.69 3.25 -16.79
N GLU A 287 -11.38 2.14 -17.10
CA GLU A 287 -12.85 2.11 -17.20
C GLU A 287 -13.53 2.41 -15.85
N TYR A 288 -12.91 2.05 -14.73
CA TYR A 288 -13.39 2.45 -13.42
C TYR A 288 -13.23 3.97 -13.22
N CYS A 289 -12.05 4.52 -13.51
CA CYS A 289 -11.82 5.96 -13.40
C CYS A 289 -12.81 6.76 -14.25
N ASP A 290 -13.05 6.33 -15.48
CA ASP A 290 -13.97 6.97 -16.42
C ASP A 290 -15.41 7.02 -15.92
N ARG A 291 -15.88 5.92 -15.31
CA ARG A 291 -17.24 5.82 -14.78
C ARG A 291 -17.47 6.65 -13.51
N HIS A 292 -16.39 7.03 -12.83
CA HIS A 292 -16.42 7.70 -11.53
C HIS A 292 -15.86 9.13 -11.60
N ASP A 293 -15.75 9.72 -12.80
CA ASP A 293 -15.24 11.08 -13.01
C ASP A 293 -13.84 11.32 -12.43
N ILE A 294 -12.99 10.28 -12.46
CA ILE A 294 -11.59 10.33 -12.05
C ILE A 294 -10.72 10.41 -13.29
N ILE A 295 -9.79 11.37 -13.33
CA ILE A 295 -8.80 11.51 -14.39
C ILE A 295 -7.47 10.98 -13.85
N PRO A 296 -7.03 9.77 -14.20
CA PRO A 296 -5.70 9.30 -13.86
C PRO A 296 -4.67 10.04 -14.72
N PHE A 297 -3.61 10.54 -14.09
CA PHE A 297 -2.55 11.29 -14.75
C PHE A 297 -1.18 10.74 -14.34
N GLY A 298 -0.46 10.19 -15.33
CA GLY A 298 0.81 9.51 -15.08
C GLY A 298 1.96 10.47 -14.87
N LEU A 299 2.86 10.15 -13.93
CA LEU A 299 4.15 10.81 -13.86
C LEU A 299 5.07 10.35 -15.00
N PRO A 300 5.94 11.25 -15.52
CA PRO A 300 6.94 10.85 -16.49
C PRO A 300 7.91 9.82 -15.86
N PRO A 301 8.31 8.78 -16.62
CA PRO A 301 9.25 7.77 -16.14
C PRO A 301 10.54 8.36 -15.56
N ASN A 302 11.03 7.78 -14.47
CA ASN A 302 12.25 8.17 -13.75
C ASN A 302 12.25 9.56 -13.07
N LEU A 303 11.11 10.28 -13.06
CA LEU A 303 11.01 11.61 -12.47
C LEU A 303 10.24 11.66 -11.14
N THR A 304 9.91 10.51 -10.55
CA THR A 304 9.19 10.42 -9.26
C THR A 304 9.87 11.23 -8.16
N HIS A 305 11.21 11.10 -8.05
CA HIS A 305 12.05 11.84 -7.10
C HIS A 305 12.03 13.38 -7.26
N LEU A 306 11.41 13.91 -8.32
CA LEU A 306 11.23 15.34 -8.59
C LEU A 306 9.78 15.79 -8.57
N LEU A 307 8.86 14.93 -9.04
CA LEU A 307 7.49 15.30 -9.38
C LEU A 307 6.42 14.68 -8.47
N GLN A 308 6.81 13.81 -7.53
CA GLN A 308 5.88 13.06 -6.68
C GLN A 308 5.82 13.68 -5.27
N PRO A 309 4.74 14.41 -4.91
CA PRO A 309 4.59 15.03 -3.59
C PRO A 309 4.81 14.10 -2.41
N LEU A 310 4.25 12.89 -2.45
CA LEU A 310 4.39 11.88 -1.40
C LEU A 310 5.87 11.51 -1.16
N ASP A 311 6.60 11.16 -2.22
CA ASP A 311 8.01 10.79 -2.15
C ASP A 311 8.93 11.94 -1.70
N VAL A 312 8.74 13.13 -2.27
CA VAL A 312 9.66 14.27 -2.07
C VAL A 312 9.52 14.90 -0.68
N VAL A 313 8.34 14.82 -0.06
CA VAL A 313 8.06 15.55 1.18
C VAL A 313 7.45 14.70 2.29
N VAL A 314 6.55 13.77 2.00
CA VAL A 314 5.69 13.15 3.03
C VAL A 314 6.26 11.82 3.55
N PHE A 315 6.81 10.99 2.67
CA PHE A 315 7.32 9.67 3.05
C PHE A 315 8.59 9.72 3.88
N GLN A 316 9.42 10.76 3.76
CA GLN A 316 10.59 10.94 4.63
C GLN A 316 10.16 11.15 6.11
N PRO A 317 9.30 12.12 6.45
CA PRO A 317 8.70 12.25 7.79
C PRO A 317 7.99 10.97 8.25
N LEU A 318 7.23 10.30 7.37
CA LEU A 318 6.54 9.06 7.70
C LEU A 318 7.52 7.98 8.17
N LYS A 319 8.58 7.73 7.40
CA LYS A 319 9.65 6.78 7.75
C LYS A 319 10.41 7.20 9.00
N HIS A 320 10.62 8.50 9.22
CA HIS A 320 11.24 9.03 10.43
C HIS A 320 10.39 8.75 11.69
N TYR A 321 9.10 9.10 11.66
CA TYR A 321 8.21 8.87 12.80
C TYR A 321 7.98 7.39 13.07
N HIS A 322 7.93 6.56 12.02
CA HIS A 322 7.92 5.11 12.16
C HIS A 322 9.16 4.60 12.90
N ALA A 323 10.36 5.01 12.45
CA ALA A 323 11.61 4.62 13.10
C ALA A 323 11.66 5.07 14.57
N LYS A 324 11.15 6.28 14.88
CA LYS A 324 11.05 6.78 16.25
C LYS A 324 10.06 5.97 17.10
N ALA A 325 8.93 5.55 16.53
CA ALA A 325 7.96 4.70 17.23
C ALA A 325 8.56 3.33 17.55
N LEU A 326 9.29 2.73 16.60
CA LEU A 326 10.01 1.47 16.83
C LEU A 326 11.11 1.61 17.89
N ASP A 327 11.89 2.70 17.88
CA ASP A 327 12.92 2.94 18.89
C ASP A 327 12.32 3.05 20.30
N LEU A 328 11.17 3.70 20.46
CA LEU A 328 10.45 3.74 21.74
C LEU A 328 10.01 2.33 22.18
N MET A 329 9.44 1.54 21.27
CA MET A 329 9.03 0.15 21.56
C MET A 329 10.20 -0.73 22.01
N VAL A 330 11.36 -0.60 21.35
CA VAL A 330 12.58 -1.34 21.70
C VAL A 330 13.12 -0.89 23.06
N ARG A 331 13.18 0.42 23.32
CA ARG A 331 13.57 0.97 24.63
C ARG A 331 12.64 0.53 25.75
N ASP A 332 11.37 0.32 25.45
CA ASP A 332 10.38 -0.19 26.39
C ASP A 332 10.43 -1.72 26.55
N GLY A 333 11.46 -2.39 26.02
CA GLY A 333 11.78 -3.80 26.27
C GLY A 333 11.23 -4.78 25.23
N LEU A 334 10.67 -4.31 24.11
CA LEU A 334 10.27 -5.20 23.03
C LEU A 334 11.49 -5.65 22.20
N THR A 335 11.78 -6.95 22.26
CA THR A 335 12.90 -7.55 21.54
C THR A 335 12.61 -7.82 20.07
N ASN A 336 11.33 -8.07 19.73
CA ASN A 336 10.91 -8.43 18.37
C ASN A 336 9.75 -7.54 17.91
N ILE A 337 9.90 -6.91 16.74
CA ILE A 337 8.84 -6.13 16.07
C ILE A 337 8.18 -7.01 15.00
N THR A 338 6.86 -7.20 15.10
CA THR A 338 6.05 -7.97 14.16
C THR A 338 5.02 -7.07 13.46
N LYS A 339 4.19 -7.65 12.58
CA LYS A 339 3.03 -6.95 11.99
C LYS A 339 2.11 -6.31 13.04
N ILE A 340 2.01 -6.87 14.24
CA ILE A 340 1.19 -6.30 15.31
C ILE A 340 1.72 -4.96 15.77
N GLU A 341 3.03 -4.84 16.00
CA GLU A 341 3.66 -3.59 16.42
C GLU A 341 3.65 -2.55 15.31
N PHE A 342 3.79 -2.99 14.05
CA PHE A 342 3.58 -2.11 12.91
C PHE A 342 2.15 -1.55 12.89
N LEU A 343 1.15 -2.42 12.96
CA LEU A 343 -0.27 -2.03 12.94
C LEU A 343 -0.67 -1.17 14.15
N SER A 344 -0.09 -1.40 15.32
CA SER A 344 -0.43 -0.62 16.52
C SER A 344 0.11 0.81 16.50
N CYS A 345 1.19 1.09 15.75
CA CYS A 345 1.76 2.43 15.67
C CYS A 345 1.49 3.17 14.37
N ILE A 346 1.18 2.46 13.27
CA ILE A 346 1.18 3.10 11.95
C ILE A 346 0.18 4.24 11.85
N GLN A 347 -0.98 4.14 12.49
CA GLN A 347 -1.98 5.21 12.44
C GLN A 347 -1.50 6.51 13.10
N ASP A 348 -0.82 6.40 14.24
CA ASP A 348 -0.25 7.57 14.94
C ASP A 348 0.95 8.15 14.18
N VAL A 349 1.73 7.29 13.54
CA VAL A 349 2.82 7.70 12.63
C VAL A 349 2.26 8.48 11.45
N ARG A 350 1.17 7.99 10.83
CA ARG A 350 0.47 8.69 9.75
C ARG A 350 -0.03 10.06 10.23
N LYS A 351 -0.75 10.15 11.36
CA LYS A 351 -1.23 11.43 11.91
C LYS A 351 -0.10 12.46 12.13
N LYS A 352 1.11 12.02 12.48
CA LYS A 352 2.27 12.91 12.66
C LYS A 352 2.88 13.38 11.33
N ALA A 353 2.86 12.53 10.30
CA ALA A 353 3.43 12.81 8.98
C ALA A 353 2.47 13.61 8.09
N PHE A 354 1.20 13.19 8.02
CA PHE A 354 0.15 13.73 7.16
C PHE A 354 -0.56 14.94 7.78
N LYS A 355 0.21 15.91 8.27
CA LYS A 355 -0.36 17.20 8.68
C LYS A 355 -0.81 17.98 7.44
N GLU A 356 -1.91 18.69 7.54
CA GLU A 356 -2.45 19.51 6.45
C GLU A 356 -1.40 20.47 5.87
N SER A 357 -0.62 21.12 6.73
CA SER A 357 0.47 22.01 6.34
C SER A 357 1.59 21.28 5.58
N THR A 358 1.93 20.06 5.99
CA THR A 358 2.95 19.23 5.32
C THR A 358 2.48 18.84 3.92
N ILE A 359 1.22 18.41 3.80
CA ILE A 359 0.62 18.02 2.52
C ILE A 359 0.58 19.21 1.56
N ARG A 360 0.04 20.36 1.99
CA ARG A 360 0.01 21.58 1.16
C ARG A 360 1.42 22.02 0.76
N SER A 361 2.40 21.94 1.68
CA SER A 361 3.79 22.23 1.37
C SER A 361 4.39 21.26 0.35
N ALA A 362 3.94 19.99 0.32
CA ALA A 362 4.38 19.02 -0.67
C ALA A 362 3.97 19.45 -2.08
N PHE A 363 2.68 19.73 -2.30
CA PHE A 363 2.20 20.21 -3.60
C PHE A 363 2.83 21.54 -4.02
N LYS A 364 3.02 22.48 -3.07
CA LYS A 364 3.68 23.76 -3.34
C LYS A 364 5.13 23.59 -3.78
N LYS A 365 5.87 22.67 -3.15
CA LYS A 365 7.29 22.41 -3.48
C LYS A 365 7.47 21.87 -4.89
N ILE A 366 6.53 21.04 -5.35
CA ILE A 366 6.54 20.47 -6.70
C ILE A 366 5.99 21.45 -7.74
N GLY A 367 5.27 22.49 -7.31
CA GLY A 367 4.66 23.46 -8.23
C GLY A 367 3.38 22.98 -8.88
N ILE A 368 2.75 21.93 -8.33
CA ILE A 368 1.42 21.44 -8.76
C ILE A 368 0.34 22.38 -8.22
N TRP A 369 0.42 22.75 -6.93
CA TRP A 369 -0.53 23.68 -6.32
C TRP A 369 0.10 24.54 -5.20
N PRO A 370 0.00 25.89 -5.28
CA PRO A 370 -0.41 26.67 -6.44
C PRO A 370 0.43 26.31 -7.68
N PHE A 371 -0.16 26.44 -8.86
CA PHE A 371 0.52 26.06 -10.10
C PHE A 371 1.70 26.99 -10.36
N TYR A 372 2.91 26.50 -10.08
CA TYR A 372 4.17 27.25 -10.21
C TYR A 372 5.35 26.29 -10.46
N PRO A 373 5.54 25.81 -11.70
CA PRO A 373 6.56 24.81 -12.03
C PRO A 373 8.02 25.27 -11.94
N GLN A 374 8.27 26.59 -11.88
CA GLN A 374 9.61 27.16 -12.03
C GLN A 374 10.67 26.58 -11.07
N PRO A 375 10.41 26.37 -9.76
CA PRO A 375 11.42 25.82 -8.87
C PRO A 375 11.90 24.42 -9.28
N VAL A 376 11.01 23.61 -9.87
CA VAL A 376 11.36 22.29 -10.39
C VAL A 376 12.13 22.41 -11.70
N LEU A 377 11.68 23.30 -12.60
CA LEU A 377 12.37 23.56 -13.88
C LEU A 377 13.80 24.10 -13.66
N ASP A 378 13.97 25.01 -12.71
CA ASP A 378 15.27 25.54 -12.32
C ASP A 378 16.15 24.44 -11.71
N CYS A 379 15.60 23.57 -10.87
CA CYS A 379 16.33 22.42 -10.33
C CYS A 379 16.85 21.50 -11.43
N VAL A 380 16.03 21.18 -12.43
CA VAL A 380 16.44 20.36 -13.58
C VAL A 380 17.51 21.08 -14.40
N ARG A 381 17.32 22.39 -14.66
CA ARG A 381 18.29 23.22 -15.39
C ARG A 381 19.64 23.29 -14.67
N SER A 382 19.65 23.43 -13.34
CA SER A 382 20.88 23.41 -12.53
C SER A 382 21.58 22.05 -12.58
N ARG A 383 20.84 20.93 -12.60
CA ARG A 383 21.42 19.59 -12.77
C ARG A 383 22.04 19.40 -14.16
N MET A 384 21.41 19.96 -15.20
CA MET A 384 21.99 20.00 -16.56
C MET A 384 23.30 20.80 -16.58
N ALA A 385 23.35 21.92 -15.87
CA ALA A 385 24.55 22.76 -15.79
C ALA A 385 25.68 22.11 -14.96
N ALA A 386 25.33 21.33 -13.94
CA ALA A 386 26.28 20.67 -13.03
C ALA A 386 26.95 19.40 -13.61
N SER A 387 26.61 18.96 -14.84
CA SER A 387 27.27 17.79 -15.46
C SER A 387 28.70 18.07 -15.97
N LYS A 388 29.22 19.29 -15.78
CA LYS A 388 30.61 19.69 -16.06
C LYS A 388 31.44 19.98 -14.79
N THR A 389 31.83 18.92 -14.05
CA THR A 389 32.95 18.77 -13.08
C THR A 389 33.12 19.83 -11.94
N PRO A 390 33.97 19.66 -10.89
CA PRO A 390 34.73 18.50 -10.37
C PRO A 390 34.44 18.14 -8.88
N THR A 391 35.17 17.13 -8.40
CA THR A 391 35.22 16.49 -7.06
C THR A 391 35.23 17.46 -5.86
N PRO A 392 34.56 17.13 -4.73
CA PRO A 392 34.65 17.93 -3.51
C PRO A 392 36.05 17.83 -2.85
N PRO A 393 36.53 18.91 -2.19
CA PRO A 393 37.74 18.86 -1.38
C PRO A 393 37.55 17.98 -0.12
N PRO A 394 38.65 17.46 0.47
CA PRO A 394 38.58 16.58 1.63
C PRO A 394 38.14 17.33 2.90
N PRO A 395 37.46 16.65 3.85
CA PRO A 395 37.06 17.25 5.12
C PRO A 395 38.29 17.53 6.01
N PRO A 396 38.27 18.59 6.84
CA PRO A 396 39.27 18.78 7.88
C PRO A 396 39.15 17.68 8.95
N GLY A 397 40.30 17.25 9.47
CA GLY A 397 40.41 16.23 10.51
C GLY A 397 39.88 16.67 11.89
N PRO A 398 39.70 15.71 12.81
CA PRO A 398 39.20 16.00 14.15
C PRO A 398 40.33 16.51 15.05
N GLU A 399 40.20 17.73 15.56
CA GLU A 399 40.96 18.17 16.73
C GLU A 399 40.29 17.67 18.01
N SER A 400 41.10 16.99 18.82
CA SER A 400 40.79 16.50 20.14
C SER A 400 40.79 17.64 21.16
N SER A 401 39.76 17.71 22.00
CA SER A 401 39.81 18.39 23.30
C SER A 401 39.56 17.37 24.41
N PRO A 402 40.29 17.44 25.54
CA PRO A 402 40.24 16.43 26.59
C PRO A 402 39.21 16.77 27.69
N PHE A 403 38.68 15.70 28.31
CA PHE A 403 37.97 15.59 29.60
C PHE A 403 36.46 15.91 29.74
N ASN A 404 35.71 14.79 29.83
CA ASN A 404 34.77 14.32 30.87
C ASN A 404 33.46 15.06 31.26
N THR A 405 32.36 14.44 30.81
CA THR A 405 31.06 14.09 31.45
C THR A 405 30.29 15.14 32.27
N PRO A 406 29.16 15.66 31.73
CA PRO A 406 28.02 16.16 32.48
C PRO A 406 26.86 15.14 32.46
N LEU A 407 26.46 14.64 33.63
CA LEU A 407 25.20 13.90 33.82
C LEU A 407 24.24 14.80 34.60
N THR A 408 23.45 15.60 33.89
CA THR A 408 22.64 16.66 34.50
C THR A 408 21.68 16.13 35.56
N VAL A 409 21.86 16.61 36.77
CA VAL A 409 20.74 16.94 37.65
C VAL A 409 20.93 18.40 38.02
N ARG A 410 20.28 19.30 37.28
CA ARG A 410 20.17 20.75 37.55
C ARG A 410 19.72 21.05 39.00
N GLN A 411 19.22 20.03 39.69
CA GLN A 411 18.71 20.00 41.05
C GLN A 411 19.73 19.46 42.09
N VAL A 412 20.74 18.67 41.70
CA VAL A 412 21.88 18.31 42.58
C VAL A 412 22.65 19.59 42.95
N HIS A 413 22.69 20.54 42.01
CA HIS A 413 23.23 21.89 42.21
C HIS A 413 22.42 22.78 43.16
N LYS A 414 21.11 22.57 43.36
CA LYS A 414 20.28 23.48 44.18
C LYS A 414 20.29 23.12 45.67
N VAL A 415 20.52 21.83 45.98
CA VAL A 415 20.58 21.29 47.35
C VAL A 415 22.01 21.29 47.88
N ALA A 416 23.03 20.98 47.07
CA ALA A 416 24.43 21.16 47.46
C ALA A 416 24.72 22.64 47.80
N TRP A 417 24.17 23.55 46.99
CA TRP A 417 24.24 24.99 47.20
C TRP A 417 23.55 25.46 48.50
N ALA A 418 22.44 24.85 48.91
CA ALA A 418 21.76 25.18 50.18
C ALA A 418 22.49 24.64 51.43
N ILE A 419 23.31 23.60 51.27
CA ILE A 419 24.09 22.96 52.35
C ILE A 419 25.43 23.67 52.54
N GLU A 420 26.06 24.12 51.45
CA GLU A 420 27.19 25.06 51.50
C GLU A 420 26.79 26.37 52.19
N LYS A 421 25.60 26.91 51.87
CA LYS A 421 25.11 28.14 52.50
C LYS A 421 24.76 28.02 53.99
N GLY A 422 24.39 26.83 54.46
CA GLY A 422 24.07 26.58 55.87
C GLY A 422 25.29 26.23 56.74
N LEU A 423 26.37 25.73 56.12
CA LEU A 423 27.66 25.48 56.79
C LEU A 423 28.46 26.78 57.00
N GLU A 424 28.16 27.84 56.24
CA GLU A 424 28.69 29.20 56.47
C GLU A 424 28.04 29.90 57.69
N ASP A 425 26.82 29.51 58.09
CA ASP A 425 26.04 30.15 59.17
C ASP A 425 26.23 29.49 60.56
N VAL A 426 26.87 28.32 60.65
CA VAL A 426 27.14 27.64 61.93
C VAL A 426 28.64 27.50 62.12
N GLY A 427 29.23 28.46 62.85
CA GLY A 427 30.67 28.59 63.05
C GLY A 427 31.38 27.51 63.87
N ASN A 428 30.98 26.23 63.82
CA ASN A 428 31.71 25.16 64.52
C ASN A 428 31.46 23.72 63.99
N VAL A 429 31.64 23.47 62.69
CA VAL A 429 31.60 22.10 62.13
C VAL A 429 33.03 21.62 61.81
N SER A 430 33.44 20.47 62.35
CA SER A 430 34.73 19.82 62.01
C SER A 430 34.79 19.54 60.49
N PRO A 431 35.94 19.79 59.83
CA PRO A 431 36.13 19.51 58.40
C PRO A 431 35.79 18.07 58.00
N GLU A 432 35.99 17.12 58.92
CA GLU A 432 35.73 15.69 58.70
C GLU A 432 34.23 15.40 58.64
N LEU A 433 33.45 15.99 59.54
CA LEU A 433 32.00 15.81 59.60
C LEU A 433 31.31 16.45 58.38
N ALA A 434 31.79 17.63 57.95
CA ALA A 434 31.30 18.26 56.72
C ALA A 434 31.61 17.40 55.47
N HIS A 435 32.78 16.76 55.44
CA HIS A 435 33.18 15.85 54.37
C HIS A 435 32.31 14.58 54.33
N ASP A 436 32.05 13.97 55.48
CA ASP A 436 31.24 12.76 55.60
C ASP A 436 29.76 13.02 55.26
N MET A 437 29.21 14.16 55.69
CA MET A 437 27.86 14.58 55.31
C MET A 437 27.76 14.83 53.80
N SER A 438 28.77 15.49 53.19
CA SER A 438 28.83 15.67 51.73
C SER A 438 28.87 14.34 50.98
N ARG A 439 29.65 13.36 51.47
CA ARG A 439 29.68 12.00 50.92
C ARG A 439 28.35 11.27 51.06
N PHE A 440 27.69 11.37 52.21
CA PHE A 440 26.38 10.77 52.46
C PHE A 440 25.30 11.33 51.52
N ILE A 441 25.29 12.65 51.31
CA ILE A 441 24.35 13.32 50.40
C ILE A 441 24.61 12.90 48.95
N LYS A 442 25.89 12.88 48.52
CA LYS A 442 26.28 12.42 47.18
C LYS A 442 25.90 10.95 46.93
N GLY A 443 26.13 10.08 47.91
CA GLY A 443 25.72 8.68 47.87
C GLY A 443 24.20 8.51 47.80
N SER A 444 23.46 9.25 48.63
CA SER A 444 21.99 9.21 48.66
C SER A 444 21.36 9.70 47.35
N LEU A 445 21.88 10.77 46.76
CA LEU A 445 21.43 11.29 45.46
C LEU A 445 21.72 10.30 44.31
N SER A 446 22.85 9.60 44.37
CA SER A 446 23.21 8.57 43.39
C SER A 446 22.26 7.37 43.49
N ASN A 447 21.98 6.92 44.71
CA ASN A 447 21.03 5.83 44.96
C ASN A 447 19.60 6.20 44.54
N VAL A 448 19.15 7.45 44.76
CA VAL A 448 17.83 7.91 44.30
C VAL A 448 17.77 7.98 42.78
N ALA A 449 18.83 8.44 42.11
CA ALA A 449 18.88 8.47 40.65
C ALA A 449 18.84 7.05 40.06
N GLU A 450 19.58 6.11 40.65
CA GLU A 450 19.55 4.69 40.29
C GLU A 450 18.18 4.06 40.59
N LEU A 451 17.57 4.35 41.73
CA LEU A 451 16.23 3.86 42.10
C LEU A 451 15.13 4.40 41.16
N LEU A 452 15.23 5.66 40.74
CA LEU A 452 14.31 6.25 39.75
C LEU A 452 14.51 5.64 38.35
N GLN A 453 15.76 5.37 37.95
CA GLN A 453 16.07 4.70 36.69
C GLN A 453 15.57 3.25 36.69
N THR A 454 15.91 2.48 37.72
CA THR A 454 15.43 1.10 37.89
C THR A 454 13.90 1.02 37.98
N LYS A 455 13.22 1.97 38.63
CA LYS A 455 11.75 2.03 38.62
C LYS A 455 11.17 2.31 37.23
N ARG A 456 11.81 3.17 36.42
CA ARG A 456 11.42 3.37 35.01
C ARG A 456 11.67 2.12 34.18
N ASP A 457 12.82 1.48 34.34
CA ASP A 457 13.17 0.27 33.61
C ASP A 457 12.29 -0.92 34.00
N LEU A 458 11.87 -1.03 35.27
CA LEU A 458 10.85 -1.97 35.72
C LEU A 458 9.47 -1.67 35.10
N GLY A 459 9.12 -0.39 34.92
CA GLY A 459 7.91 0.00 34.21
C GLY A 459 7.93 -0.43 32.74
N ARG A 460 9.09 -0.31 32.08
CA ARG A 460 9.33 -0.75 30.70
C ARG A 460 9.24 -2.26 30.58
N THR A 461 9.93 -3.02 31.43
CA THR A 461 9.86 -4.49 31.41
C THR A 461 8.44 -5.01 31.63
N ARG A 462 7.67 -4.38 32.54
CA ARG A 462 6.24 -4.70 32.71
C ARG A 462 5.40 -4.39 31.46
N TYR A 463 5.73 -3.33 30.71
CA TYR A 463 5.05 -3.03 29.44
C TYR A 463 5.37 -4.06 28.36
N ALA A 464 6.64 -4.42 28.18
CA ALA A 464 7.06 -5.50 27.30
C ALA A 464 6.41 -6.83 27.68
N GLU A 465 6.34 -7.16 28.98
CA GLU A 465 5.68 -8.35 29.50
C GLU A 465 4.17 -8.33 29.21
N LYS A 466 3.50 -7.17 29.37
CA LYS A 466 2.09 -7.01 29.01
C LYS A 466 1.84 -7.27 27.52
N ILE A 467 2.72 -6.79 26.64
CA ILE A 467 2.63 -7.06 25.20
C ILE A 467 2.94 -8.54 24.89
N ALA A 468 3.95 -9.14 25.52
CA ALA A 468 4.26 -10.55 25.37
C ALA A 468 3.09 -11.45 25.84
N ASN A 469 2.44 -11.10 26.95
CA ASN A 469 1.25 -11.77 27.45
C ASN A 469 0.06 -11.58 26.50
N ARG A 470 -0.14 -10.39 25.91
CA ARG A 470 -1.12 -10.19 24.83
C ARG A 470 -0.83 -11.10 23.64
N ARG A 471 0.43 -11.22 23.20
CA ARG A 471 0.82 -12.13 22.10
C ARG A 471 0.51 -13.59 22.43
N ARG A 472 0.80 -14.05 23.65
CA ARG A 472 0.51 -15.43 24.10
C ARG A 472 -1.00 -15.70 24.24
N ALA A 473 -1.77 -14.70 24.66
CA ALA A 473 -3.23 -14.82 24.80
C ALA A 473 -3.95 -14.86 23.45
N MET A 474 -3.40 -14.20 22.42
CA MET A 474 -3.99 -14.18 21.08
C MET A 474 -3.67 -15.48 20.32
N LYS A 475 -4.69 -16.31 20.09
CA LYS A 475 -4.56 -17.48 19.21
C LYS A 475 -4.43 -17.03 17.74
N ASN A 476 -3.52 -17.65 16.99
CA ASN A 476 -3.39 -17.47 15.53
C ASN A 476 -4.61 -18.05 14.81
N LYS A 477 -5.71 -17.29 14.79
CA LYS A 477 -6.95 -17.68 14.11
C LYS A 477 -7.08 -16.93 12.80
N VAL A 478 -7.28 -17.71 11.73
CA VAL A 478 -7.57 -17.18 10.39
C VAL A 478 -9.03 -16.76 10.29
N LEU A 479 -9.29 -15.52 9.91
CA LEU A 479 -10.64 -14.99 9.66
C LEU A 479 -11.10 -15.28 8.22
N GLN A 480 -10.24 -15.01 7.25
CA GLN A 480 -10.53 -15.08 5.81
C GLN A 480 -9.23 -15.33 5.04
N SER A 481 -9.32 -16.01 3.91
CA SER A 481 -8.22 -16.12 2.94
C SER A 481 -8.33 -15.03 1.88
N GLY A 482 -7.26 -14.26 1.69
CA GLY A 482 -7.18 -13.17 0.70
C GLY A 482 -8.25 -12.08 0.83
N GLY A 483 -8.36 -11.27 -0.22
CA GLY A 483 -9.34 -10.19 -0.35
C GLY A 483 -9.09 -9.00 0.58
N VAL A 484 -9.84 -7.92 0.34
CA VAL A 484 -9.82 -6.69 1.13
C VAL A 484 -10.75 -6.84 2.34
N LEU A 485 -10.28 -6.39 3.51
CA LEU A 485 -11.14 -6.15 4.66
C LEU A 485 -10.82 -4.80 5.28
N THR A 486 -11.86 -4.02 5.57
CA THR A 486 -11.73 -2.88 6.47
C THR A 486 -11.50 -3.37 7.90
N VAL A 487 -10.83 -2.56 8.71
CA VAL A 487 -10.64 -2.85 10.13
C VAL A 487 -11.98 -3.01 10.85
N GLN A 488 -13.01 -2.26 10.45
CA GLN A 488 -14.36 -2.40 10.97
C GLN A 488 -14.98 -3.78 10.68
N GLU A 489 -14.90 -4.25 9.44
CA GLU A 489 -15.40 -5.57 9.04
C GLU A 489 -14.64 -6.68 9.75
N GLY A 490 -13.30 -6.61 9.75
CA GLY A 490 -12.48 -7.60 10.45
C GLY A 490 -12.79 -7.65 11.95
N ARG A 491 -12.97 -6.49 12.61
CA ARG A 491 -13.41 -6.43 14.01
C ARG A 491 -14.80 -7.05 14.22
N ALA A 492 -15.73 -6.87 13.28
CA ALA A 492 -17.06 -7.49 13.36
C ALA A 492 -16.99 -9.01 13.19
N MET A 493 -16.13 -9.51 12.29
CA MET A 493 -15.88 -10.95 12.12
C MET A 493 -15.27 -11.57 13.38
N VAL A 494 -14.32 -10.89 14.02
CA VAL A 494 -13.72 -11.32 15.29
C VAL A 494 -14.80 -11.46 16.36
N ARG A 495 -15.61 -10.41 16.59
CA ARG A 495 -16.68 -10.43 17.60
C ARG A 495 -17.70 -11.55 17.35
N ARG A 496 -18.11 -11.74 16.09
CA ARG A 496 -19.06 -12.80 15.72
C ARG A 496 -18.51 -14.17 16.08
N ARG A 497 -17.24 -14.42 15.75
CA ARG A 497 -16.60 -15.71 16.03
C ARG A 497 -16.38 -15.96 17.51
N GLU A 498 -15.99 -14.93 18.26
CA GLU A 498 -15.88 -15.01 19.72
C GLU A 498 -17.24 -15.35 20.35
N GLN A 499 -18.31 -14.72 19.86
CA GLN A 499 -19.67 -15.01 20.29
C GLN A 499 -20.08 -16.47 19.97
N ASP A 500 -19.83 -16.94 18.75
CA ASP A 500 -20.11 -18.33 18.35
C ASP A 500 -19.35 -19.35 19.22
N GLU A 501 -18.11 -19.04 19.61
CA GLU A 501 -17.32 -19.88 20.51
C GLU A 501 -17.88 -19.90 21.93
N LEU A 502 -18.30 -18.74 22.44
CA LEU A 502 -18.95 -18.63 23.75
C LEU A 502 -20.27 -19.40 23.77
N ASP A 503 -21.06 -19.32 22.71
CA ASP A 503 -22.34 -20.02 22.64
C ASP A 503 -22.16 -21.53 22.54
N LYS A 504 -21.16 -22.01 21.78
CA LYS A 504 -20.76 -23.43 21.78
C LYS A 504 -20.28 -23.90 23.16
N ALA A 505 -19.52 -23.08 23.87
CA ALA A 505 -19.06 -23.41 25.22
C ALA A 505 -20.23 -23.50 26.21
N ARG A 506 -21.17 -22.55 26.15
CA ARG A 506 -22.42 -22.56 26.93
C ARG A 506 -23.26 -23.79 26.65
N GLU A 507 -23.41 -24.16 25.38
CA GLU A 507 -24.15 -25.37 24.98
C GLU A 507 -23.49 -26.64 25.54
N MET A 508 -22.15 -26.73 25.49
CA MET A 508 -21.41 -27.86 26.04
C MET A 508 -21.57 -27.98 27.56
N ILE A 509 -21.50 -26.85 28.28
CA ILE A 509 -21.74 -26.80 29.73
C ILE A 509 -23.18 -27.25 30.02
N GLY A 510 -24.18 -26.70 29.33
CA GLY A 510 -25.58 -27.08 29.49
C GLY A 510 -25.82 -28.57 29.25
N LYS A 511 -25.20 -29.16 28.23
CA LYS A 511 -25.24 -30.62 27.97
C LYS A 511 -24.63 -31.42 29.13
N ARG A 512 -23.51 -30.98 29.70
CA ARG A 512 -22.86 -31.64 30.86
C ARG A 512 -23.71 -31.53 32.12
N GLU A 513 -24.27 -30.36 32.40
CA GLU A 513 -25.17 -30.14 33.53
C GLU A 513 -26.44 -30.98 33.41
N ALA A 514 -27.05 -31.05 32.22
CA ALA A 514 -28.21 -31.90 31.98
C ALA A 514 -27.87 -33.38 32.19
N LYS A 515 -26.70 -33.85 31.72
CA LYS A 515 -26.22 -35.21 31.94
C LYS A 515 -26.01 -35.50 33.43
N ALA A 516 -25.38 -34.59 34.17
CA ALA A 516 -25.15 -34.72 35.60
C ALA A 516 -26.48 -34.78 36.37
N ARG A 517 -27.43 -33.87 36.05
CA ARG A 517 -28.78 -33.85 36.63
C ARG A 517 -29.54 -35.14 36.36
N ASN A 518 -29.49 -35.65 35.13
CA ASN A 518 -30.11 -36.92 34.77
C ASN A 518 -29.45 -38.12 35.46
N GLY A 519 -28.12 -38.09 35.64
CA GLY A 519 -27.39 -39.09 36.42
C GLY A 519 -27.84 -39.11 37.87
N LEU A 520 -27.95 -37.93 38.50
CA LEU A 520 -28.42 -37.79 39.88
C LEU A 520 -29.87 -38.28 40.04
N LYS A 521 -30.77 -37.92 39.11
CA LYS A 521 -32.14 -38.43 39.09
C LYS A 521 -32.20 -39.96 39.02
N ARG A 522 -31.39 -40.58 38.16
CA ARG A 522 -31.30 -42.05 38.06
C ARG A 522 -30.80 -42.66 39.36
N TRP A 523 -29.76 -42.09 39.95
CA TRP A 523 -29.21 -42.57 41.23
C TRP A 523 -30.24 -42.51 42.36
N PHE A 524 -30.95 -41.38 42.53
CA PHE A 524 -32.02 -41.28 43.52
C PHE A 524 -33.18 -42.25 43.24
N SER A 525 -33.54 -42.45 41.98
CA SER A 525 -34.59 -43.41 41.60
C SER A 525 -34.20 -44.85 41.96
N GLU A 526 -32.97 -45.26 41.68
CA GLU A 526 -32.46 -46.59 42.06
C GLU A 526 -32.34 -46.75 43.58
N ALA A 527 -31.81 -45.75 44.28
CA ALA A 527 -31.76 -45.74 45.74
C ALA A 527 -33.16 -45.86 46.34
N ALA A 528 -34.15 -45.15 45.80
CA ALA A 528 -35.55 -45.24 46.23
C ALA A 528 -36.14 -46.64 45.98
N LYS A 529 -35.81 -47.30 44.85
CA LYS A 529 -36.22 -48.69 44.58
C LYS A 529 -35.62 -49.67 45.59
N VAL A 530 -34.34 -49.53 45.94
CA VAL A 530 -33.68 -50.37 46.95
C VAL A 530 -34.29 -50.13 48.32
N ALA A 531 -34.50 -48.87 48.71
CA ALA A 531 -35.13 -48.52 49.98
C ALA A 531 -36.55 -49.10 50.10
N ARG A 532 -37.37 -49.05 49.03
CA ARG A 532 -38.69 -49.71 49.00
C ARG A 532 -38.58 -51.21 49.25
N ARG A 533 -37.65 -51.90 48.58
CA ARG A 533 -37.41 -53.34 48.79
C ARG A 533 -37.01 -53.64 50.24
N TRP A 534 -36.09 -52.87 50.81
CA TRP A 534 -35.63 -53.06 52.19
C TRP A 534 -36.75 -52.85 53.22
N ARG A 535 -37.64 -51.88 52.99
CA ARG A 535 -38.83 -51.68 53.84
C ARG A 535 -39.82 -52.85 53.74
N ALA A 536 -40.01 -53.42 52.55
CA ALA A 536 -40.90 -54.57 52.38
C ALA A 536 -40.43 -55.82 53.16
N ILE A 537 -39.11 -55.99 53.32
CA ILE A 537 -38.52 -57.12 54.08
C ILE A 537 -38.17 -56.75 55.53
N GLY A 538 -38.66 -55.61 56.04
CA GLY A 538 -38.47 -55.19 57.44
C GLY A 538 -37.06 -54.71 57.82
N LYS A 539 -36.12 -54.61 56.88
CA LYS A 539 -34.75 -54.13 57.14
C LYS A 539 -34.64 -52.61 57.33
N LEU A 540 -35.68 -51.85 56.94
CA LEU A 540 -35.72 -50.40 57.07
C LEU A 540 -37.10 -49.97 57.55
N ALA A 541 -37.16 -49.00 58.47
CA ALA A 541 -38.42 -48.49 59.01
C ALA A 541 -39.30 -47.80 57.95
N ARG A 542 -40.62 -47.70 58.22
CA ARG A 542 -41.57 -47.00 57.34
C ARG A 542 -41.12 -45.56 57.11
N ALA A 543 -41.32 -45.07 55.89
CA ALA A 543 -41.01 -43.68 55.58
C ALA A 543 -42.04 -42.75 56.24
N GLU A 544 -41.55 -41.84 57.08
CA GLU A 544 -42.30 -40.73 57.65
C GLU A 544 -42.15 -39.51 56.73
N ILE A 545 -43.26 -38.89 56.35
CA ILE A 545 -43.23 -37.60 55.65
C ILE A 545 -43.56 -36.52 56.68
N TYR A 546 -42.68 -35.53 56.80
CA TYR A 546 -42.92 -34.31 57.55
C TYR A 546 -43.26 -33.20 56.55
N GLU A 547 -44.51 -32.76 56.56
CA GLU A 547 -44.94 -31.56 55.85
C GLU A 547 -44.78 -30.38 56.80
N ILE A 548 -44.10 -29.31 56.37
CA ILE A 548 -43.78 -28.17 57.23
C ILE A 548 -45.10 -27.54 57.71
N GLY A 549 -45.45 -27.79 58.99
CA GLY A 549 -46.60 -27.19 59.67
C GLY A 549 -47.73 -28.16 60.10
N HIS A 550 -47.76 -29.44 59.71
CA HIS A 550 -48.85 -30.37 60.07
C HIS A 550 -48.38 -31.79 60.49
N GLU A 551 -49.27 -32.52 61.18
CA GLU A 551 -49.08 -33.83 61.82
C GLU A 551 -48.36 -34.88 60.94
N MET A 552 -47.54 -35.69 61.61
CA MET A 552 -46.78 -36.81 61.05
C MET A 552 -47.70 -37.79 60.31
N ARG A 553 -47.48 -37.97 58.99
CA ARG A 553 -48.19 -38.96 58.19
C ARG A 553 -47.23 -40.03 57.68
N LEU A 554 -47.54 -41.28 58.03
CA LEU A 554 -46.86 -42.46 57.47
C LEU A 554 -47.35 -42.67 56.03
N LEU A 555 -46.42 -42.94 55.10
CA LEU A 555 -46.74 -43.30 53.72
C LEU A 555 -47.64 -44.55 53.68
N LYS A 556 -48.91 -44.38 53.31
CA LYS A 556 -49.96 -45.43 53.38
C LYS A 556 -49.85 -46.53 52.32
N ARG A 557 -49.04 -46.36 51.26
CA ARG A 557 -48.77 -47.40 50.26
C ARG A 557 -47.31 -47.34 49.81
N PHE A 558 -46.71 -48.53 49.66
CA PHE A 558 -45.34 -48.74 49.15
C PHE A 558 -45.31 -49.00 47.66
#